data_AF-A0A067F5E8-F1
#
_entry.id   AF-A0A067F5E8-F1
#
_cell.length_a   1.000
_cell.length_b   1.000
_cell.length_c   1.000
_cell.angle_alpha   90.00
_cell.angle_beta   90.00
_cell.angle_gamma   90.00
#
_symmetry.space_group_name_H-M   'P 1'
#
loop_
_entity.id
_entity.type
_entity.pdbx_description
1 polymer ?
#
loop_
_entity_poly.entity_id
_entity_poly.type
_entity_poly.pdbx_seq_one_letter_code
_entity_poly.pdbx_strand_id
1 'polypeptide(L)'
;MDINFRLFSERLGRVLAGEEVTLSDAAKQPIQNLHAEVEIVTSWLSEFEYDISYILLQKIVEDEIGNPDLATVMDEINCFTCESEKVIDTFINSITQQKSQSGCSEDIFDALQGLQTGISSSSKSRDTVGLDDRMEELLDLLIEGPPQLSVVAILDSIGLDKTAFATEAYNSSYVKHYFDCHAWIPDISYADQILDIVIKFLMPSSRLSEIMDKNYEMKKIILHEYLMTKRYLIVIEDVWTIGVWDVIREILPDNHNRSRVLITLTQIEMVTSFKLEDGENIGLDLVLTGGPLRATYNGWTFLILYHGNISLEENIGKAVGIPLVLRHFKYCSLPFCLKLCFLYLSVFAAHLEISTRQLYQLWIAEGFIPNNSEATAESYLEQLIKEGFVEAKKRKAGGTINTCSIPGHWRPVLLTVHYMVEFIFSPFMDPKGKSPKKVKRLNAVKRQEDFAYLDYYDSQLHSLLCCSPESRHFDPMDWEKICGMFKLLRVLDLGSLVLIQYPSGIENLFLLRYLKLNIPSLKSLPSSLLSNLLNLYTLDMPFSYIEHTADEFWKMNKLRHLNFGSITLPAHPGKYCGSLENLNFISALHPCCCTEDLLGRLPNLQNL
;
A
#
# COMPACT_ATOMS: atom_id res chain seq x y z
N MET A 1 18.31 -0.10 9.17
CA MET A 1 19.52 -0.70 9.77
C MET A 1 20.21 0.24 10.76
N ASP A 2 20.08 1.56 10.61
CA ASP A 2 20.82 2.58 11.39
C ASP A 2 20.45 2.73 12.88
N ILE A 3 19.17 2.64 13.28
CA ILE A 3 18.82 2.64 14.73
C ILE A 3 19.42 1.42 15.44
N ASN A 4 19.43 0.26 14.79
CA ASN A 4 19.94 -0.96 15.37
C ASN A 4 21.48 -0.96 15.45
N PHE A 5 22.19 -0.40 14.45
CA PHE A 5 23.65 -0.31 14.47
C PHE A 5 24.16 0.75 15.45
N ARG A 6 23.49 1.91 15.53
CA ARG A 6 23.82 2.94 16.53
C ARG A 6 23.50 2.48 17.94
N LEU A 7 22.33 1.87 18.18
CA LEU A 7 21.99 1.29 19.49
C LEU A 7 22.92 0.10 19.83
N PHE A 8 23.34 -0.69 18.84
CA PHE A 8 24.30 -1.76 19.03
C PHE A 8 25.68 -1.22 19.42
N SER A 9 26.19 -0.22 18.70
CA SER A 9 27.45 0.47 19.01
C SER A 9 27.41 1.13 20.39
N GLU A 10 26.35 1.89 20.68
CA GLU A 10 26.17 2.58 21.96
C GLU A 10 26.09 1.60 23.14
N ARG A 11 25.39 0.49 22.97
CA ARG A 11 25.26 -0.55 24.00
C ARG A 11 26.54 -1.35 24.18
N LEU A 12 27.27 -1.63 23.09
CA LEU A 12 28.58 -2.28 23.13
C LEU A 12 29.61 -1.36 23.83
N GLY A 13 29.51 -0.04 23.63
CA GLY A 13 30.24 0.98 24.38
C GLY A 13 29.93 0.96 25.88
N ARG A 14 28.64 0.86 26.27
CA ARG A 14 28.22 0.74 27.69
C ARG A 14 28.67 -0.56 28.34
N VAL A 15 28.67 -1.67 27.60
CA VAL A 15 29.21 -2.96 28.05
C VAL A 15 30.74 -2.89 28.25
N LEU A 16 31.46 -2.20 27.36
CA LEU A 16 32.90 -1.95 27.52
C LEU A 16 33.21 -1.00 28.69
N ALA A 17 32.33 -0.05 28.97
CA ALA A 17 32.38 0.83 30.14
C ALA A 17 32.00 0.11 31.46
N GLY A 18 31.48 -1.13 31.38
CA GLY A 18 31.06 -1.92 32.53
C GLY A 18 29.73 -1.47 33.14
N GLU A 19 28.94 -0.68 32.41
CA GLU A 19 27.69 -0.07 32.88
C GLU A 19 26.48 -1.01 32.81
N GLU A 20 26.52 -1.99 31.88
CA GLU A 20 25.43 -2.98 31.71
C GLU A 20 25.82 -4.39 32.15
N VAL A 21 27.03 -4.85 31.81
CA VAL A 21 27.54 -6.20 32.11
C VAL A 21 29.02 -6.13 32.43
N THR A 22 29.45 -6.77 33.52
CA THR A 22 30.87 -6.89 33.87
C THR A 22 31.54 -8.01 33.08
N LEU A 23 32.32 -7.65 32.06
CA LEU A 23 33.09 -8.59 31.25
C LEU A 23 34.39 -9.03 31.93
N SER A 24 34.76 -10.30 31.78
CA SER A 24 36.08 -10.80 32.16
C SER A 24 37.19 -10.17 31.29
N ASP A 25 38.41 -10.08 31.82
CA ASP A 25 39.53 -9.46 31.08
C ASP A 25 39.86 -10.19 29.77
N ALA A 26 39.52 -11.47 29.65
CA ALA A 26 39.66 -12.26 28.43
C ALA A 26 38.63 -11.92 27.34
N ALA A 27 37.47 -11.36 27.70
CA ALA A 27 36.38 -11.02 26.78
C ALA A 27 36.41 -9.55 26.30
N LYS A 28 37.16 -8.68 26.98
CA LYS A 28 37.24 -7.24 26.64
C LYS A 28 37.90 -7.01 25.29
N GLN A 29 38.98 -7.72 24.97
CA GLN A 29 39.76 -7.47 23.76
C GLN A 29 39.03 -7.83 22.44
N PRO A 30 38.31 -8.98 22.34
CA PRO A 30 37.48 -9.29 21.18
C PRO A 30 36.30 -8.31 20.99
N ILE A 31 35.68 -7.87 22.09
CA ILE A 31 34.54 -6.92 22.06
C ILE A 31 35.01 -5.51 21.70
N GLN A 32 36.20 -5.08 22.12
CA GLN A 32 36.82 -3.83 21.70
C GLN A 32 37.16 -3.82 20.21
N ASN A 33 37.67 -4.94 19.67
CA ASN A 33 37.92 -5.05 18.23
C ASN A 33 36.62 -5.00 17.42
N LEU A 34 35.56 -5.64 17.90
CA LEU A 34 34.23 -5.54 17.30
C LEU A 34 33.69 -4.10 17.38
N HIS A 35 33.83 -3.43 18.52
CA HIS A 35 33.41 -2.02 18.66
C HIS A 35 34.11 -1.14 17.61
N ALA A 36 35.42 -1.32 17.44
CA ALA A 36 36.20 -0.57 16.47
C ALA A 36 35.79 -0.88 15.02
N GLU A 37 35.57 -2.15 14.66
CA GLU A 37 35.08 -2.53 13.34
C GLU A 37 33.67 -2.00 13.06
N VAL A 38 32.78 -2.03 14.06
CA VAL A 38 31.42 -1.50 14.00
C VAL A 38 31.43 0.02 13.89
N GLU A 39 32.29 0.73 14.63
CA GLU A 39 32.45 2.18 14.51
C GLU A 39 32.99 2.59 13.14
N ILE A 40 33.94 1.84 12.58
CA ILE A 40 34.44 2.06 11.21
C ILE A 40 33.33 1.88 10.19
N VAL A 41 32.55 0.78 10.28
CA VAL A 41 31.41 0.52 9.39
C VAL A 41 30.31 1.57 9.58
N THR A 42 30.06 2.04 10.80
CA THR A 42 29.08 3.10 11.10
C THR A 42 29.54 4.45 10.55
N SER A 43 30.83 4.75 10.62
CA SER A 43 31.44 5.94 10.02
C SER A 43 31.32 5.91 8.50
N TRP A 44 31.64 4.77 7.87
CA TRP A 44 31.48 4.58 6.42
C TRP A 44 30.03 4.66 5.98
N LEU A 45 29.09 4.08 6.75
CA LEU A 45 27.65 4.23 6.53
C LEU A 45 27.23 5.71 6.58
N SER A 46 27.75 6.48 7.54
CA SER A 46 27.39 7.91 7.66
C SER A 46 27.94 8.79 6.52
N GLU A 47 29.16 8.51 6.03
CA GLU A 47 29.73 9.20 4.87
C GLU A 47 29.02 8.77 3.58
N PHE A 48 28.75 7.48 3.42
CA PHE A 48 28.02 6.92 2.27
C PHE A 48 26.57 7.40 2.20
N GLU A 49 25.88 7.52 3.35
CA GLU A 49 24.53 8.08 3.44
C GLU A 49 24.49 9.56 3.06
N TYR A 50 25.53 10.34 3.43
CA TYR A 50 25.66 11.75 3.05
C TYR A 50 25.90 11.90 1.55
N ASP A 51 26.82 11.12 0.98
CA ASP A 51 27.14 11.16 -0.45
C ASP A 51 25.97 10.72 -1.33
N ILE A 52 25.26 9.65 -0.95
CA ILE A 52 24.07 9.17 -1.65
C ILE A 52 22.92 10.17 -1.56
N SER A 53 22.69 10.76 -0.38
CA SER A 53 21.66 11.78 -0.21
C SER A 53 21.95 13.02 -1.06
N TYR A 54 23.22 13.44 -1.11
CA TYR A 54 23.68 14.55 -1.94
C TYR A 54 23.53 14.25 -3.45
N ILE A 55 23.93 13.05 -3.90
CA ILE A 55 23.81 12.63 -5.30
C ILE A 55 22.33 12.52 -5.72
N LEU A 56 21.47 11.96 -4.86
CA LEU A 56 20.03 11.86 -5.12
C LEU A 56 19.39 13.24 -5.15
N LEU A 57 19.72 14.13 -4.22
CA LEU A 57 19.23 15.52 -4.20
C LEU A 57 19.68 16.29 -5.46
N GLN A 58 20.96 16.17 -5.84
CA GLN A 58 21.50 16.83 -7.02
C GLN A 58 20.82 16.33 -8.31
N LYS A 59 20.57 15.01 -8.41
CA LYS A 59 19.90 14.39 -9.56
C LYS A 59 18.38 14.63 -9.61
N ILE A 60 17.73 14.81 -8.46
CA ILE A 60 16.31 15.19 -8.36
C ILE A 60 16.11 16.66 -8.76
N VAL A 61 17.05 17.54 -8.41
CA VAL A 61 17.02 18.98 -8.76
C VAL A 61 17.31 19.22 -10.25
N GLU A 62 18.08 18.35 -10.91
CA GLU A 62 18.51 18.51 -12.31
C GLU A 62 17.53 17.93 -13.38
N ASP A 63 16.39 17.33 -13.00
CA ASP A 63 15.37 16.72 -13.91
C ASP A 63 15.93 15.71 -14.96
N GLU A 64 17.12 15.15 -14.74
CA GLU A 64 17.75 14.14 -15.61
C GLU A 64 17.37 12.71 -15.20
N ILE A 65 16.08 12.38 -15.25
CA ILE A 65 15.54 11.02 -15.02
C ILE A 65 15.73 10.14 -16.26
N GLY A 66 16.99 9.87 -16.60
CA GLY A 66 17.38 9.03 -17.72
C GLY A 66 18.83 8.54 -17.71
N ASN A 67 19.54 8.61 -16.58
CA ASN A 67 20.97 8.31 -16.52
C ASN A 67 21.24 6.83 -16.12
N PRO A 68 22.02 6.06 -16.90
CA PRO A 68 22.45 4.70 -16.56
C PRO A 68 23.26 4.57 -15.25
N ASP A 69 23.78 5.67 -14.70
CA ASP A 69 24.54 5.65 -13.43
C ASP A 69 23.71 5.30 -12.19
N LEU A 70 22.38 5.45 -12.21
CA LEU A 70 21.54 5.13 -11.03
C LEU A 70 21.45 3.63 -10.78
N ALA A 71 21.51 2.81 -11.83
CA ALA A 71 21.61 1.36 -11.70
C ALA A 71 22.95 0.95 -11.06
N THR A 72 24.03 1.63 -11.44
CA THR A 72 25.36 1.47 -10.85
C THR A 72 25.36 1.84 -9.37
N VAL A 73 24.72 2.95 -8.99
CA VAL A 73 24.54 3.35 -7.58
C VAL A 73 23.73 2.32 -6.81
N MET A 74 22.67 1.77 -7.40
CA MET A 74 21.86 0.71 -6.78
C MET A 74 22.65 -0.60 -6.62
N ASP A 75 23.48 -0.94 -7.59
CA ASP A 75 24.38 -2.10 -7.55
C ASP A 75 25.48 -1.92 -6.48
N GLU A 76 26.02 -0.71 -6.32
CA GLU A 76 26.95 -0.36 -5.24
C GLU A 76 26.29 -0.47 -3.86
N ILE A 77 25.05 0.02 -3.71
CA ILE A 77 24.26 -0.12 -2.48
C ILE A 77 24.03 -1.60 -2.14
N ASN A 78 23.65 -2.42 -3.13
CA ASN A 78 23.44 -3.85 -2.93
C ASN A 78 24.74 -4.58 -2.59
N CYS A 79 25.86 -4.18 -3.20
CA CYS A 79 27.19 -4.73 -2.91
C CYS A 79 27.62 -4.40 -1.47
N PHE A 80 27.47 -3.14 -1.05
CA PHE A 80 27.81 -2.70 0.30
C PHE A 80 26.94 -3.36 1.37
N THR A 81 25.64 -3.55 1.10
CA THR A 81 24.72 -4.25 2.01
C THR A 81 25.11 -5.73 2.14
N CYS A 82 25.48 -6.38 1.02
CA CYS A 82 25.93 -7.77 0.99
C CYS A 82 27.26 -7.97 1.75
N GLU A 83 28.21 -7.06 1.61
CA GLU A 83 29.49 -7.13 2.33
C GLU A 83 29.34 -6.86 3.84
N SER A 84 28.48 -5.93 4.24
CA SER A 84 28.21 -5.66 5.66
C SER A 84 27.48 -6.82 6.36
N GLU A 85 26.53 -7.49 5.69
CA GLU A 85 25.89 -8.71 6.19
C GLU A 85 26.91 -9.87 6.34
N LYS A 86 27.83 -10.04 5.39
CA LYS A 86 28.89 -11.07 5.49
C LYS A 86 29.83 -10.84 6.67
N VAL A 87 30.18 -9.58 6.98
CA VAL A 87 31.03 -9.27 8.14
C VAL A 87 30.33 -9.65 9.44
N ILE A 88 29.03 -9.34 9.56
CA ILE A 88 28.21 -9.69 10.73
C ILE A 88 28.10 -11.21 10.87
N ASP A 89 27.79 -11.93 9.79
CA ASP A 89 27.67 -13.38 9.81
C ASP A 89 29.01 -14.06 10.10
N THR A 90 30.11 -13.57 9.53
CA THR A 90 31.46 -14.11 9.77
C THR A 90 31.89 -13.92 11.22
N PHE A 91 31.52 -12.80 11.82
CA PHE A 91 31.78 -12.51 13.22
C PHE A 91 30.90 -13.35 14.16
N ILE A 92 29.59 -13.45 13.90
CA ILE A 92 28.67 -14.33 14.65
C ILE A 92 29.13 -15.79 14.59
N ASN A 93 29.57 -16.24 13.42
CA ASN A 93 30.09 -17.60 13.23
C ASN A 93 31.43 -17.82 13.94
N SER A 94 32.31 -16.81 13.98
CA SER A 94 33.59 -16.87 14.72
C SER A 94 33.37 -16.96 16.23
N ILE A 95 32.40 -16.21 16.78
CA ILE A 95 31.96 -16.33 18.19
C ILE A 95 31.35 -17.71 18.45
N THR A 96 30.53 -18.19 17.52
CA THR A 96 29.85 -19.50 17.66
C THR A 96 30.86 -20.66 17.59
N GLN A 97 31.97 -20.54 16.84
CA GLN A 97 33.05 -21.52 16.83
C GLN A 97 33.90 -21.49 18.12
N GLN A 98 34.07 -20.32 18.74
CA GLN A 98 34.75 -20.19 20.04
C GLN A 98 33.99 -20.81 21.22
N LYS A 99 32.69 -21.19 21.07
CA LYS A 99 31.93 -22.04 22.01
C LYS A 99 32.66 -23.33 22.40
N SER A 100 33.58 -23.80 21.56
CA SER A 100 34.27 -25.08 21.77
C SER A 100 35.47 -25.01 22.73
N GLN A 101 35.91 -23.83 23.20
CA GLN A 101 37.16 -23.73 23.97
C GLN A 101 37.20 -22.87 25.25
N SER A 102 36.16 -22.12 25.68
CA SER A 102 36.21 -21.50 27.01
C SER A 102 34.85 -21.18 27.64
N GLY A 103 34.75 -21.33 28.96
CA GLY A 103 33.55 -21.11 29.79
C GLY A 103 33.14 -19.65 30.00
N CYS A 104 33.49 -18.74 29.08
CA CYS A 104 33.12 -17.32 29.13
C CYS A 104 31.76 -17.06 28.43
N SER A 105 30.89 -18.06 28.36
CA SER A 105 29.88 -18.22 27.29
C SER A 105 28.44 -17.86 27.66
N GLU A 106 28.08 -17.66 28.93
CA GLU A 106 26.68 -17.37 29.30
C GLU A 106 26.35 -15.87 29.27
N ASP A 107 27.16 -15.01 29.87
CA ASP A 107 26.87 -13.56 29.94
C ASP A 107 26.82 -12.87 28.57
N ILE A 108 27.70 -13.27 27.64
CA ILE A 108 27.73 -12.75 26.27
C ILE A 108 26.54 -13.29 25.46
N PHE A 109 26.13 -14.54 25.73
CA PHE A 109 25.00 -15.17 25.06
C PHE A 109 23.67 -14.60 25.56
N ASP A 110 23.52 -14.32 26.85
CA ASP A 110 22.34 -13.66 27.42
C ASP A 110 22.21 -12.21 26.94
N ALA A 111 23.33 -11.49 26.77
CA ALA A 111 23.34 -10.16 26.15
C ALA A 111 22.91 -10.21 24.66
N LEU A 112 23.38 -11.21 23.90
CA LEU A 112 23.03 -11.44 22.49
C LEU A 112 21.61 -12.01 22.29
N GLN A 113 21.09 -12.80 23.23
CA GLN A 113 19.73 -13.32 23.21
C GLN A 113 18.72 -12.25 23.65
N GLY A 114 19.11 -11.40 24.60
CA GLY A 114 18.38 -10.17 24.98
C GLY A 114 18.24 -9.19 23.81
N LEU A 115 19.24 -9.12 22.92
CA LEU A 115 19.18 -8.39 21.66
C LEU A 115 18.12 -8.97 20.71
N GLN A 116 17.97 -10.29 20.62
CA GLN A 116 16.98 -10.95 19.77
C GLN A 116 15.54 -10.80 20.29
N THR A 117 15.35 -10.80 21.61
CA THR A 117 14.02 -10.65 22.24
C THR A 117 13.54 -9.19 22.32
N GLY A 118 14.45 -8.21 22.50
CA GLY A 118 14.12 -6.79 22.52
C GLY A 118 13.63 -6.24 21.18
N ILE A 119 14.05 -6.86 20.07
CA ILE A 119 13.58 -6.55 18.71
C ILE A 119 12.10 -6.94 18.50
N SER A 120 11.61 -7.93 19.25
CA SER A 120 10.21 -8.38 19.17
C SER A 120 9.26 -7.64 20.12
N SER A 121 9.80 -7.05 21.19
CA SER A 121 8.99 -6.43 22.26
C SER A 121 8.86 -4.91 22.17
N SER A 122 9.67 -4.19 21.38
CA SER A 122 9.53 -2.71 21.25
C SER A 122 8.34 -2.25 20.41
N SER A 123 7.55 -3.19 19.87
CA SER A 123 6.23 -2.95 19.28
C SER A 123 5.08 -2.99 20.31
N LYS A 124 5.36 -3.26 21.59
CA LYS A 124 4.39 -3.12 22.67
C LYS A 124 4.90 -2.12 23.70
N SER A 125 4.03 -1.15 23.97
CA SER A 125 4.19 0.06 24.80
C SER A 125 5.28 1.03 24.34
N ARG A 126 4.99 1.80 23.29
CA ARG A 126 5.41 3.21 23.30
C ARG A 126 4.39 3.95 24.16
N ASP A 127 4.88 4.71 25.13
CA ASP A 127 4.08 5.43 26.11
C ASP A 127 2.89 6.14 25.46
N THR A 128 1.67 5.70 25.82
CA THR A 128 0.39 6.33 25.45
C THR A 128 0.14 7.64 26.20
N VAL A 129 1.12 8.12 26.99
CA VAL A 129 0.97 9.33 27.80
C VAL A 129 1.26 10.54 26.90
N GLY A 130 0.20 11.15 26.38
CA GLY A 130 0.23 12.42 25.62
C GLY A 130 -0.47 12.39 24.26
N LEU A 131 -0.84 11.22 23.72
CA LEU A 131 -1.65 11.14 22.49
C LEU A 131 -3.11 11.56 22.73
N ASP A 132 -3.64 11.28 23.92
CA ASP A 132 -4.98 11.69 24.33
C ASP A 132 -5.08 13.23 24.37
N ASP A 133 -4.12 13.91 24.99
CA ASP A 133 -4.05 15.39 25.03
C ASP A 133 -3.99 16.01 23.63
N ARG A 134 -3.27 15.35 22.70
CA ARG A 134 -3.15 15.80 21.30
C ARG A 134 -4.38 15.50 20.47
N MET A 135 -5.10 14.42 20.79
CA MET A 135 -6.40 14.14 20.19
C MET A 135 -7.42 15.17 20.65
N GLU A 136 -7.42 15.54 21.94
CA GLU A 136 -8.24 16.64 22.46
C GLU A 136 -7.92 17.95 21.72
N GLU A 137 -6.64 18.29 21.55
CA GLU A 137 -6.22 19.47 20.78
C GLU A 137 -6.70 19.43 19.31
N LEU A 138 -6.63 18.27 18.65
CA LEU A 138 -7.18 18.12 17.30
C LEU A 138 -8.70 18.33 17.29
N LEU A 139 -9.43 17.77 18.25
CA LEU A 139 -10.88 17.94 18.36
C LEU A 139 -11.24 19.40 18.64
N ASP A 140 -10.48 20.10 19.46
CA ASP A 140 -10.67 21.53 19.75
C ASP A 140 -10.43 22.39 18.50
N LEU A 141 -9.39 22.09 17.70
CA LEU A 141 -9.16 22.77 16.43
C LEU A 141 -10.32 22.57 15.45
N LEU A 142 -10.88 21.36 15.42
CA LEU A 142 -12.01 21.03 14.54
C LEU A 142 -13.31 21.70 15.02
N ILE A 143 -13.61 21.67 16.32
CA ILE A 143 -14.91 22.07 16.86
C ILE A 143 -14.92 23.54 17.30
N GLU A 144 -13.90 23.97 18.04
CA GLU A 144 -13.79 25.29 18.68
C GLU A 144 -13.02 26.34 17.88
N GLY A 145 -12.41 25.95 16.75
CA GLY A 145 -11.64 26.87 15.90
C GLY A 145 -12.42 28.09 15.34
N PRO A 146 -11.79 28.89 14.46
CA PRO A 146 -12.36 30.15 13.98
C PRO A 146 -13.71 29.96 13.25
N PRO A 147 -14.58 31.00 13.24
CA PRO A 147 -15.87 30.94 12.56
C PRO A 147 -15.73 30.74 11.05
N GLN A 148 -14.69 31.31 10.43
CA GLN A 148 -14.35 31.09 9.02
C GLN A 148 -14.08 29.61 8.71
N LEU A 149 -14.27 29.24 7.45
CA LEU A 149 -13.73 27.99 6.91
C LEU A 149 -12.21 27.99 7.10
N SER A 150 -11.71 27.00 7.82
CA SER A 150 -10.26 26.85 8.09
C SER A 150 -9.81 25.43 7.83
N VAL A 151 -8.52 25.31 7.50
CA VAL A 151 -7.87 24.03 7.27
C VAL A 151 -7.09 23.63 8.51
N VAL A 152 -7.28 22.40 8.98
CA VAL A 152 -6.46 21.79 10.02
C VAL A 152 -5.51 20.81 9.35
N ALA A 153 -4.21 20.99 9.53
CA ALA A 153 -3.19 20.15 8.90
C ALA A 153 -2.48 19.32 9.94
N ILE A 154 -2.48 17.99 9.78
CA ILE A 154 -1.70 17.08 10.60
C ILE A 154 -0.33 16.89 9.96
N LEU A 155 0.69 17.27 10.72
CA LEU A 155 2.09 17.10 10.38
C LEU A 155 2.75 16.23 11.46
N ASP A 156 3.62 15.31 11.04
CA ASP A 156 4.29 14.40 11.97
C ASP A 156 5.76 14.20 11.60
N SER A 157 6.56 14.00 12.64
CA SER A 157 7.99 13.68 12.58
C SER A 157 8.40 12.37 13.26
N ILE A 158 7.53 11.78 14.09
CA ILE A 158 7.86 10.63 14.96
C ILE A 158 7.36 9.29 14.36
N GLY A 159 6.75 9.33 13.18
CA GLY A 159 6.15 8.14 12.55
C GLY A 159 4.75 7.85 13.07
N LEU A 160 4.01 8.89 13.49
CA LEU A 160 2.57 8.84 13.72
C LEU A 160 1.88 8.32 12.46
N ASP A 161 1.00 7.35 12.65
CA ASP A 161 0.06 6.97 11.60
C ASP A 161 -1.00 8.08 11.49
N LYS A 162 -0.68 9.13 10.72
CA LYS A 162 -1.54 10.31 10.49
C LYS A 162 -2.92 9.91 9.99
N THR A 163 -3.00 8.86 9.16
CA THR A 163 -4.26 8.31 8.66
C THR A 163 -5.07 7.73 9.81
N ALA A 164 -4.48 6.88 10.64
CA ALA A 164 -5.17 6.31 11.80
C ALA A 164 -5.61 7.40 12.79
N PHE A 165 -4.76 8.38 13.05
CA PHE A 165 -5.03 9.51 13.94
C PHE A 165 -6.20 10.39 13.42
N ALA A 166 -6.18 10.74 12.13
CA ALA A 166 -7.29 11.44 11.49
C ALA A 166 -8.57 10.59 11.48
N THR A 167 -8.44 9.26 11.30
CA THR A 167 -9.57 8.32 11.27
C THR A 167 -10.27 8.26 12.61
N GLU A 168 -9.49 8.27 13.69
CA GLU A 168 -10.00 8.29 15.06
C GLU A 168 -10.77 9.60 15.33
N ALA A 169 -10.17 10.75 15.01
CA ALA A 169 -10.83 12.05 15.15
C ALA A 169 -12.15 12.12 14.35
N TYR A 170 -12.12 11.70 13.08
CA TYR A 170 -13.29 11.67 12.20
C TYR A 170 -14.41 10.75 12.71
N ASN A 171 -14.05 9.64 13.34
CA ASN A 171 -15.01 8.69 13.87
C ASN A 171 -15.52 9.01 15.27
N SER A 172 -14.94 9.99 15.96
CA SER A 172 -15.34 10.42 17.28
C SER A 172 -16.82 10.87 17.32
N SER A 173 -17.48 10.62 18.45
CA SER A 173 -18.86 11.07 18.67
C SER A 173 -18.98 12.59 18.65
N TYR A 174 -17.94 13.30 19.11
CA TYR A 174 -17.89 14.75 19.12
C TYR A 174 -17.98 15.33 17.71
N VAL A 175 -17.13 14.87 16.78
CA VAL A 175 -17.15 15.28 15.38
C VAL A 175 -18.48 14.91 14.73
N LYS A 176 -18.92 13.66 14.87
CA LYS A 176 -20.16 13.16 14.24
C LYS A 176 -21.43 13.93 14.66
N HIS A 177 -21.47 14.46 15.87
CA HIS A 177 -22.60 15.27 16.35
C HIS A 177 -22.47 16.77 16.02
N TYR A 178 -21.24 17.25 15.80
CA TYR A 178 -20.99 18.66 15.58
C TYR A 178 -21.20 19.09 14.13
N PHE A 179 -20.71 18.33 13.14
CA PHE A 179 -20.92 18.66 11.73
C PHE A 179 -22.17 17.97 11.17
N ASP A 180 -22.88 18.65 10.29
CA ASP A 180 -24.10 18.15 9.66
C ASP A 180 -23.80 17.14 8.54
N CYS A 181 -22.64 17.26 7.91
CA CYS A 181 -22.18 16.35 6.86
C CYS A 181 -20.65 16.22 6.87
N HIS A 182 -20.16 15.05 6.47
CA HIS A 182 -18.76 14.70 6.54
C HIS A 182 -18.33 13.92 5.30
N ALA A 183 -17.15 14.20 4.77
CA ALA A 183 -16.56 13.45 3.67
C ALA A 183 -15.14 13.04 4.02
N TRP A 184 -14.76 11.82 3.64
CA TRP A 184 -13.37 11.35 3.71
C TRP A 184 -12.87 11.11 2.29
N ILE A 185 -11.84 11.85 1.89
CA ILE A 185 -11.20 11.80 0.58
C ILE A 185 -9.83 11.17 0.79
N PRO A 186 -9.68 9.86 0.51
CA PRO A 186 -8.47 9.11 0.87
C PRO A 186 -7.25 9.39 -0.03
N ASP A 187 -7.43 10.14 -1.13
CA ASP A 187 -6.38 10.45 -2.09
C ASP A 187 -6.90 11.49 -3.11
N ILE A 188 -6.14 12.58 -3.32
CA ILE A 188 -6.51 13.73 -4.15
C ILE A 188 -5.71 13.80 -5.45
N SER A 189 -5.30 12.65 -5.95
CA SER A 189 -4.62 12.48 -7.23
C SER A 189 -5.07 13.42 -8.38
N TYR A 190 -6.34 13.85 -8.39
CA TYR A 190 -6.90 14.75 -9.38
C TYR A 190 -7.75 15.83 -8.70
N ALA A 191 -7.28 17.08 -8.76
CA ALA A 191 -8.04 18.22 -8.23
C ALA A 191 -9.43 18.31 -8.91
N ASP A 192 -9.52 17.97 -10.20
CA ASP A 192 -10.73 18.01 -11.01
C ASP A 192 -11.86 17.08 -10.54
N GLN A 193 -11.57 16.06 -9.71
CA GLN A 193 -12.57 15.10 -9.21
C GLN A 193 -13.03 15.35 -7.79
N ILE A 194 -12.38 16.28 -7.07
CA ILE A 194 -12.72 16.59 -5.68
C ILE A 194 -14.21 16.95 -5.60
N LEU A 195 -14.70 17.74 -6.56
CA LEU A 195 -16.10 18.14 -6.61
C LEU A 195 -17.05 16.94 -6.64
N ASP A 196 -16.80 15.98 -7.51
CA ASP A 196 -17.65 14.78 -7.67
C ASP A 196 -17.58 13.87 -6.42
N ILE A 197 -16.40 13.72 -5.82
CA ILE A 197 -16.22 12.95 -4.59
C ILE A 197 -16.95 13.63 -3.44
N VAL A 198 -16.77 14.93 -3.26
CA VAL A 198 -17.44 15.72 -2.22
C VAL A 198 -18.96 15.63 -2.37
N ILE A 199 -19.49 15.73 -3.59
CA ILE A 199 -20.92 15.56 -3.87
C ILE A 199 -21.40 14.17 -3.45
N LYS A 200 -20.69 13.10 -3.83
CA LYS A 200 -21.05 11.72 -3.50
C LYS A 200 -21.09 11.45 -2.00
N PHE A 201 -20.17 12.04 -1.24
CA PHE A 201 -20.11 11.84 0.21
C PHE A 201 -21.06 12.74 1.00
N LEU A 202 -21.22 14.00 0.60
CA LEU A 202 -22.00 14.98 1.38
C LEU A 202 -23.48 15.01 1.01
N MET A 203 -23.85 14.68 -0.24
CA MET A 203 -25.23 14.83 -0.71
C MET A 203 -26.03 13.52 -0.62
N PRO A 204 -27.37 13.60 -0.42
CA PRO A 204 -28.23 12.43 -0.42
C PRO A 204 -28.17 11.64 -1.73
N SER A 205 -28.12 10.31 -1.63
CA SER A 205 -28.02 9.40 -2.79
C SER A 205 -29.13 9.59 -3.83
N SER A 206 -30.32 10.01 -3.39
CA SER A 206 -31.47 10.31 -4.26
C SER A 206 -31.24 11.46 -5.25
N ARG A 207 -30.27 12.35 -4.98
CA ARG A 207 -29.96 13.49 -5.86
C ARG A 207 -28.77 13.24 -6.78
N LEU A 208 -28.00 12.18 -6.56
CA LEU A 208 -26.73 11.98 -7.26
C LEU A 208 -26.92 11.76 -8.76
N SER A 209 -27.91 10.98 -9.19
CA SER A 209 -28.17 10.74 -10.62
C SER A 209 -28.51 12.01 -11.39
N GLU A 210 -29.14 12.99 -10.75
CA GLU A 210 -29.47 14.27 -11.39
C GLU A 210 -28.28 15.23 -11.45
N ILE A 211 -27.32 15.08 -10.53
CA ILE A 211 -26.18 16.00 -10.37
C ILE A 211 -24.97 15.53 -11.17
N MET A 212 -24.69 14.23 -11.17
CA MET A 212 -23.47 13.66 -11.75
C MET A 212 -23.35 13.86 -13.26
N ASP A 213 -24.49 13.98 -13.97
CA ASP A 213 -24.55 14.23 -15.41
C ASP A 213 -24.45 15.72 -15.78
N LYS A 214 -24.42 16.63 -14.80
CA LYS A 214 -24.32 18.07 -15.04
C LYS A 214 -22.87 18.50 -15.28
N ASN A 215 -22.70 19.67 -15.89
CA ASN A 215 -21.38 20.29 -16.04
C ASN A 215 -20.80 20.75 -14.68
N TYR A 216 -19.50 21.01 -14.67
CA TYR A 216 -18.74 21.39 -13.47
C TYR A 216 -19.37 22.58 -12.73
N GLU A 217 -19.72 23.66 -13.44
CA GLU A 217 -20.32 24.86 -12.82
C GLU A 217 -21.67 24.58 -12.17
N MET A 218 -22.54 23.79 -12.82
CA MET A 218 -23.82 23.42 -12.22
C MET A 218 -23.65 22.54 -11.00
N LYS A 219 -22.73 21.56 -11.04
CA LYS A 219 -22.40 20.72 -9.89
C LYS A 219 -21.92 21.57 -8.71
N LYS A 220 -21.02 22.51 -8.98
CA LYS A 220 -20.48 23.47 -8.02
C LYS A 220 -21.58 24.33 -7.42
N ILE A 221 -22.46 24.94 -8.22
CA ILE A 221 -23.58 25.76 -7.72
C ILE A 221 -24.49 24.92 -6.80
N ILE A 222 -24.84 23.71 -7.21
CA ILE A 222 -25.72 22.82 -6.43
C ILE A 222 -25.06 22.43 -5.10
N LEU A 223 -23.77 22.09 -5.12
CA LEU A 223 -23.01 21.79 -3.91
C LEU A 223 -22.94 23.03 -3.00
N HIS A 224 -22.63 24.19 -3.55
CA HIS A 224 -22.58 25.46 -2.82
C HIS A 224 -23.91 25.73 -2.12
N GLU A 225 -25.03 25.73 -2.85
CA GLU A 225 -26.38 25.92 -2.29
C GLU A 225 -26.69 24.94 -1.15
N TYR A 226 -26.28 23.69 -1.29
CA TYR A 226 -26.47 22.68 -0.25
C TYR A 226 -25.63 22.98 1.00
N LEU A 227 -24.37 23.37 0.82
CA LEU A 227 -23.43 23.65 1.91
C LEU A 227 -23.65 25.03 2.57
N MET A 228 -24.36 25.97 1.93
CA MET A 228 -24.70 27.29 2.51
C MET A 228 -25.35 27.21 3.90
N THR A 229 -26.06 26.12 4.19
CA THR A 229 -26.81 25.94 5.44
C THR A 229 -26.24 24.84 6.34
N LYS A 230 -25.09 24.26 5.98
CA LYS A 230 -24.53 23.07 6.61
C LYS A 230 -23.13 23.32 7.14
N ARG A 231 -22.87 22.81 8.34
CA ARG A 231 -21.50 22.68 8.85
C ARG A 231 -20.92 21.39 8.32
N TYR A 232 -19.83 21.47 7.57
CA TYR A 232 -19.21 20.31 6.96
C TYR A 232 -17.78 20.09 7.46
N LEU A 233 -17.40 18.81 7.58
CA LEU A 233 -16.01 18.39 7.75
C LEU A 233 -15.57 17.58 6.53
N ILE A 234 -14.50 18.01 5.87
CA ILE A 234 -13.91 17.26 4.76
C ILE A 234 -12.52 16.84 5.16
N VAL A 235 -12.30 15.53 5.31
CA VAL A 235 -10.99 14.96 5.58
C VAL A 235 -10.35 14.57 4.27
N ILE A 236 -9.07 14.88 4.16
CA ILE A 236 -8.31 14.80 2.94
C ILE A 236 -6.96 14.17 3.26
N GLU A 237 -6.76 12.98 2.76
CA GLU A 237 -5.61 12.18 3.07
C GLU A 237 -4.51 12.34 2.01
N ASP A 238 -3.27 12.34 2.49
CA ASP A 238 -2.03 12.30 1.71
C ASP A 238 -2.00 13.36 0.61
N VAL A 239 -2.10 14.63 1.01
CA VAL A 239 -1.88 15.73 0.06
C VAL A 239 -0.42 15.72 -0.35
N TRP A 240 -0.15 15.80 -1.66
CA TRP A 240 1.20 15.85 -2.25
C TRP A 240 1.56 17.21 -2.86
N THR A 241 0.56 18.00 -3.26
CA THR A 241 0.78 19.29 -3.92
C THR A 241 -0.17 20.34 -3.38
N ILE A 242 0.33 21.57 -3.27
CA ILE A 242 -0.40 22.71 -2.72
C ILE A 242 -1.51 23.17 -3.68
N GLY A 243 -1.40 22.87 -4.98
CA GLY A 243 -2.39 23.26 -6.00
C GLY A 243 -3.79 22.66 -5.79
N VAL A 244 -3.90 21.61 -4.98
CA VAL A 244 -5.20 21.07 -4.54
C VAL A 244 -6.02 22.12 -3.79
N TRP A 245 -5.37 23.02 -3.03
CA TRP A 245 -6.08 24.00 -2.22
C TRP A 245 -6.80 25.06 -3.03
N ASP A 246 -6.32 25.37 -4.22
CA ASP A 246 -6.99 26.32 -5.09
C ASP A 246 -8.35 25.76 -5.55
N VAL A 247 -8.42 24.45 -5.81
CA VAL A 247 -9.69 23.79 -6.18
C VAL A 247 -10.63 23.66 -5.00
N ILE A 248 -10.13 23.32 -3.81
CA ILE A 248 -10.97 23.24 -2.61
C ILE A 248 -11.57 24.60 -2.25
N ARG A 249 -10.75 25.64 -2.33
CA ARG A 249 -11.17 27.03 -2.16
C ARG A 249 -12.25 27.42 -3.17
N GLU A 250 -12.19 26.87 -4.38
CA GLU A 250 -13.17 27.15 -5.42
C GLU A 250 -14.53 26.48 -5.16
N ILE A 251 -14.52 25.23 -4.69
CA ILE A 251 -15.73 24.40 -4.60
C ILE A 251 -16.47 24.49 -3.25
N LEU A 252 -15.82 24.96 -2.18
CA LEU A 252 -16.40 25.00 -0.84
C LEU A 252 -16.79 26.43 -0.41
N PRO A 253 -18.05 26.68 0.00
CA PRO A 253 -18.45 27.99 0.51
C PRO A 253 -17.99 28.21 1.96
N ASP A 254 -17.39 29.38 2.23
CA ASP A 254 -17.21 29.86 3.61
C ASP A 254 -18.44 30.64 4.07
N ASN A 255 -19.20 30.05 4.99
CA ASN A 255 -20.42 30.65 5.55
C ASN A 255 -20.21 31.17 6.97
N HIS A 256 -18.96 31.30 7.41
CA HIS A 256 -18.60 31.63 8.78
C HIS A 256 -19.29 30.72 9.82
N ASN A 257 -19.52 29.46 9.44
CA ASN A 257 -20.27 28.48 10.22
C ASN A 257 -19.38 27.41 10.86
N ARG A 258 -18.07 27.66 10.97
CA ARG A 258 -17.06 26.72 11.51
C ARG A 258 -16.92 25.43 10.74
N SER A 259 -17.16 25.44 9.42
CA SER A 259 -16.80 24.30 8.58
C SER A 259 -15.28 24.10 8.54
N ARG A 260 -14.84 22.85 8.35
CA ARG A 260 -13.44 22.46 8.47
C ARG A 260 -13.00 21.57 7.31
N VAL A 261 -11.73 21.72 6.95
CA VAL A 261 -11.03 20.76 6.11
C VAL A 261 -9.88 20.19 6.94
N LEU A 262 -9.84 18.88 7.17
CA LEU A 262 -8.74 18.21 7.84
C LEU A 262 -7.83 17.58 6.79
N ILE A 263 -6.53 17.82 6.87
CA ILE A 263 -5.58 17.38 5.85
C ILE A 263 -4.43 16.61 6.51
N THR A 264 -3.96 15.53 5.89
CA THR A 264 -2.68 14.91 6.27
C THR A 264 -1.60 15.30 5.27
N LEU A 265 -0.47 15.82 5.78
CA LEU A 265 0.65 16.28 4.97
C LEU A 265 1.77 15.25 4.97
N THR A 266 2.17 14.79 3.77
CA THR A 266 3.24 13.80 3.62
C THR A 266 4.61 14.44 3.36
N GLN A 267 4.66 15.54 2.62
CA GLN A 267 5.89 16.32 2.42
C GLN A 267 5.90 17.55 3.33
N ILE A 268 6.77 17.53 4.34
CA ILE A 268 6.94 18.65 5.28
C ILE A 268 7.44 19.92 4.59
N GLU A 269 8.11 19.80 3.44
CA GLU A 269 8.53 20.94 2.61
C GLU A 269 7.35 21.80 2.16
N MET A 270 6.13 21.24 2.05
CA MET A 270 4.95 22.06 1.78
C MET A 270 4.71 23.11 2.86
N VAL A 271 5.16 22.88 4.10
CA VAL A 271 5.05 23.84 5.19
C VAL A 271 5.83 25.14 4.88
N THR A 272 6.90 25.07 4.08
CA THR A 272 7.68 26.25 3.66
C THR A 272 6.92 27.19 2.72
N SER A 273 5.86 26.69 2.06
CA SER A 273 4.99 27.52 1.21
C SER A 273 4.01 28.37 2.01
N PHE A 274 3.86 28.11 3.31
CA PHE A 274 2.98 28.86 4.20
C PHE A 274 3.72 30.02 4.85
N LYS A 275 2.94 31.04 5.21
CA LYS A 275 3.40 32.24 5.93
C LYS A 275 2.76 32.31 7.29
N LEU A 276 3.50 32.70 8.31
CA LEU A 276 2.93 33.05 9.61
C LEU A 276 2.00 34.27 9.49
N GLU A 277 1.19 34.52 10.52
CA GLU A 277 0.22 35.62 10.53
C GLU A 277 0.88 37.02 10.43
N ASP A 278 2.14 37.14 10.81
CA ASP A 278 2.98 38.35 10.66
C ASP A 278 3.57 38.52 9.25
N GLY A 279 3.35 37.56 8.35
CA GLY A 279 3.79 37.59 6.96
C GLY A 279 5.18 37.00 6.72
N GLU A 280 5.85 36.49 7.77
CA GLU A 280 7.11 35.76 7.64
C GLU A 280 6.85 34.39 7.01
N ASN A 281 7.70 33.96 6.08
CA ASN A 281 7.62 32.58 5.60
C ASN A 281 7.98 31.64 6.75
N ILE A 282 7.35 30.47 6.81
CA ILE A 282 7.81 29.44 7.75
C ILE A 282 9.19 28.99 7.30
N GLY A 283 10.22 29.50 7.99
CA GLY A 283 11.61 29.13 7.80
C GLY A 283 11.84 27.68 8.22
N LEU A 284 12.80 27.03 7.56
CA LEU A 284 13.23 25.67 7.89
C LEU A 284 13.82 25.60 9.31
N ASP A 285 14.27 26.72 9.85
CA ASP A 285 14.89 26.92 11.17
C ASP A 285 13.88 27.14 12.33
N LEU A 286 12.57 27.21 12.05
CA LEU A 286 11.57 27.42 13.09
C LEU A 286 11.47 26.22 14.04
N VAL A 287 11.75 26.47 15.32
CA VAL A 287 11.50 25.52 16.41
C VAL A 287 10.03 25.62 16.82
N LEU A 288 9.21 24.65 16.45
CA LEU A 288 7.83 24.54 16.90
C LEU A 288 7.80 24.12 18.38
N THR A 289 7.78 25.10 19.27
CA THR A 289 7.58 24.88 20.71
C THR A 289 6.16 25.30 21.11
N GLY A 290 5.24 24.35 21.25
CA GLY A 290 3.89 24.62 21.76
C GLY A 290 2.75 24.01 20.93
N GLY A 291 1.53 24.53 21.18
CA GLY A 291 0.27 24.10 20.57
C GLY A 291 0.15 24.37 19.06
N PRO A 292 -1.06 24.47 18.49
CA PRO A 292 -1.23 24.44 17.03
C PRO A 292 -0.67 25.71 16.40
N LEU A 293 0.10 25.57 15.32
CA LEU A 293 0.65 26.71 14.60
C LEU A 293 -0.42 27.33 13.70
N ARG A 294 -0.53 28.66 13.72
CA ARG A 294 -1.35 29.41 12.77
C ARG A 294 -0.49 29.87 11.61
N ALA A 295 -0.90 29.48 10.41
CA ALA A 295 -0.24 29.83 9.18
C ALA A 295 -1.27 30.27 8.13
N THR A 296 -0.79 30.88 7.07
CA THR A 296 -1.59 31.36 5.96
C THR A 296 -1.00 30.94 4.63
N TYR A 297 -1.87 30.56 3.69
CA TYR A 297 -1.51 30.29 2.31
C TYR A 297 -2.46 31.04 1.37
N ASN A 298 -1.92 31.94 0.55
CA ASN A 298 -2.69 32.83 -0.32
C ASN A 298 -3.87 33.50 0.43
N GLY A 299 -3.62 33.98 1.66
CA GLY A 299 -4.61 34.68 2.51
C GLY A 299 -5.58 33.81 3.30
N TRP A 300 -5.49 32.47 3.22
CA TRP A 300 -6.36 31.54 3.95
C TRP A 300 -5.69 30.98 5.18
N THR A 301 -6.45 30.79 6.26
CA THR A 301 -5.91 30.33 7.55
C THR A 301 -5.80 28.81 7.64
N PHE A 302 -4.61 28.35 8.00
CA PHE A 302 -4.23 26.99 8.30
C PHE A 302 -3.87 26.86 9.78
N LEU A 303 -4.34 25.79 10.40
CA LEU A 303 -4.05 25.39 11.77
C LEU A 303 -3.22 24.11 11.67
N ILE A 304 -1.91 24.23 11.81
CA ILE A 304 -0.99 23.11 11.65
C ILE A 304 -0.78 22.48 13.02
N LEU A 305 -1.29 21.26 13.19
CA LEU A 305 -1.03 20.42 14.33
C LEU A 305 0.21 19.57 14.04
N TYR A 306 1.31 19.91 14.69
CA TYR A 306 2.58 19.21 14.52
C TYR A 306 2.85 18.25 15.68
N HIS A 307 3.19 17.00 15.36
CA HIS A 307 3.68 16.00 16.30
C HIS A 307 5.18 15.83 16.14
N GLY A 308 5.95 16.34 17.11
CA GLY A 308 7.40 16.27 17.11
C GLY A 308 8.07 16.90 18.32
N ASN A 309 9.21 16.34 18.74
CA ASN A 309 10.10 16.89 19.77
C ASN A 309 11.36 17.55 19.18
N ILE A 310 11.45 17.65 17.84
CA ILE A 310 12.64 18.08 17.08
C ILE A 310 12.25 19.32 16.24
N SER A 311 13.18 20.28 16.08
CA SER A 311 12.99 21.48 15.25
C SER A 311 12.81 21.12 13.78
N LEU A 312 12.11 21.97 12.99
CA LEU A 312 11.79 21.70 11.59
C LEU A 312 13.06 21.44 10.72
N GLU A 313 14.19 22.06 11.09
CA GLU A 313 15.48 21.99 10.40
C GLU A 313 16.18 20.64 10.62
N GLU A 314 16.24 20.20 11.89
CA GLU A 314 16.70 18.84 12.21
C GLU A 314 15.75 17.78 11.65
N ASN A 315 14.47 18.11 11.47
CA ASN A 315 13.47 17.21 10.89
C ASN A 315 13.59 17.00 9.39
N ILE A 316 14.00 17.99 8.62
CA ILE A 316 14.11 17.80 7.17
C ILE A 316 15.37 17.01 6.84
N GLY A 317 16.46 17.28 7.58
CA GLY A 317 17.68 16.47 7.55
C GLY A 317 17.51 15.05 8.13
N LYS A 318 16.76 14.89 9.24
CA LYS A 318 16.61 13.60 9.96
C LYS A 318 15.27 12.87 9.83
N ALA A 319 14.21 13.49 9.30
CA ALA A 319 12.86 12.90 9.22
C ALA A 319 12.31 12.70 7.80
N VAL A 320 12.87 13.36 6.77
CA VAL A 320 12.54 13.09 5.36
C VAL A 320 13.59 12.18 4.72
N GLY A 321 14.88 12.48 4.87
CA GLY A 321 15.97 11.65 4.35
C GLY A 321 16.11 10.33 5.12
N ILE A 322 16.38 10.41 6.42
CA ILE A 322 16.77 9.23 7.21
C ILE A 322 15.65 8.17 7.32
N PRO A 323 14.37 8.46 7.61
CA PRO A 323 13.36 7.41 7.76
C PRO A 323 12.95 6.80 6.42
N LEU A 324 12.88 7.58 5.33
CA LEU A 324 12.60 7.03 4.01
C LEU A 324 13.77 6.20 3.50
N VAL A 325 15.01 6.70 3.59
CA VAL A 325 16.21 5.94 3.22
C VAL A 325 16.31 4.67 4.06
N LEU A 326 16.06 4.72 5.38
CA LEU A 326 16.04 3.53 6.24
C LEU A 326 14.93 2.54 5.90
N ARG A 327 13.75 3.01 5.48
CA ARG A 327 12.68 2.14 5.00
C ARG A 327 13.05 1.54 3.64
N HIS A 328 13.70 2.27 2.74
CA HIS A 328 14.24 1.73 1.50
C HIS A 328 15.30 0.67 1.79
N PHE A 329 16.23 0.90 2.72
CA PHE A 329 17.21 -0.10 3.16
C PHE A 329 16.54 -1.34 3.75
N LYS A 330 15.52 -1.17 4.61
CA LYS A 330 14.76 -2.29 5.18
C LYS A 330 14.01 -3.07 4.09
N TYR A 331 13.45 -2.40 3.10
CA TYR A 331 12.90 -3.06 1.91
C TYR A 331 13.99 -3.79 1.11
N CYS A 332 15.16 -3.17 0.93
CA CYS A 332 16.31 -3.75 0.24
C CYS A 332 16.88 -4.98 0.96
N SER A 333 16.68 -5.14 2.27
CA SER A 333 17.07 -6.35 2.99
C SER A 333 16.06 -7.49 2.90
N LEU A 334 14.87 -7.29 2.29
CA LEU A 334 13.93 -8.39 2.09
C LEU A 334 14.48 -9.42 1.07
N PRO A 335 14.22 -10.72 1.29
CA PRO A 335 14.41 -11.74 0.27
C PRO A 335 13.71 -11.37 -1.05
N PHE A 336 14.32 -11.74 -2.19
CA PHE A 336 13.85 -11.32 -3.52
C PHE A 336 12.35 -11.56 -3.77
N CYS A 337 11.85 -12.76 -3.45
CA CYS A 337 10.43 -13.06 -3.66
C CYS A 337 9.51 -12.21 -2.77
N LEU A 338 9.93 -11.88 -1.54
CA LEU A 338 9.17 -11.02 -0.62
C LEU A 338 9.16 -9.56 -1.08
N LYS A 339 10.26 -9.07 -1.66
CA LYS A 339 10.30 -7.75 -2.31
C LYS A 339 9.22 -7.63 -3.38
N LEU A 340 9.14 -8.62 -4.28
CA LEU A 340 8.13 -8.65 -5.33
C LEU A 340 6.71 -8.69 -4.77
N CYS A 341 6.48 -9.56 -3.78
CA CYS A 341 5.17 -9.71 -3.12
C CYS A 341 4.74 -8.41 -2.44
N PHE A 342 5.64 -7.76 -1.70
CA PHE A 342 5.40 -6.49 -1.01
C PHE A 342 5.18 -5.35 -2.01
N LEU A 343 6.02 -5.22 -3.04
CA LEU A 343 5.90 -4.19 -4.06
C LEU A 343 4.57 -4.30 -4.82
N TYR A 344 4.10 -5.53 -5.05
CA TYR A 344 2.80 -5.79 -5.68
C TYR A 344 1.61 -5.27 -4.87
N LEU A 345 1.77 -5.07 -3.55
CA LEU A 345 0.70 -4.50 -2.72
C LEU A 345 0.38 -3.04 -3.09
N SER A 346 1.25 -2.35 -3.84
CA SER A 346 0.98 -1.00 -4.34
C SER A 346 -0.24 -0.91 -5.26
N VAL A 347 -0.72 -2.04 -5.82
CA VAL A 347 -1.96 -2.10 -6.59
C VAL A 347 -3.19 -1.74 -5.73
N PHE A 348 -3.16 -2.07 -4.44
CA PHE A 348 -4.30 -1.88 -3.55
C PHE A 348 -4.29 -0.48 -2.90
N ALA A 349 -5.46 0.11 -2.71
CA ALA A 349 -5.61 1.41 -2.04
C ALA A 349 -5.20 1.35 -0.54
N ALA A 350 -4.70 2.48 0.00
CA ALA A 350 -4.14 2.61 1.37
C ALA A 350 -5.04 2.12 2.50
N HIS A 351 -6.32 2.42 2.39
CA HIS A 351 -7.31 2.27 3.45
C HIS A 351 -8.16 0.99 3.32
N LEU A 352 -7.97 0.20 2.25
CA LEU A 352 -8.79 -0.98 2.02
C LEU A 352 -8.16 -2.21 2.65
N GLU A 353 -8.99 -2.95 3.39
CA GLU A 353 -8.65 -4.30 3.82
C GLU A 353 -8.49 -5.20 2.58
N ILE A 354 -7.31 -5.80 2.46
CA ILE A 354 -6.97 -6.72 1.38
C ILE A 354 -7.36 -8.12 1.81
N SER A 355 -8.15 -8.80 0.98
CA SER A 355 -8.43 -10.24 1.15
C SER A 355 -7.14 -11.04 0.95
N THR A 356 -6.68 -11.72 1.99
CA THR A 356 -5.47 -12.57 1.92
C THR A 356 -5.60 -13.65 0.86
N ARG A 357 -6.80 -14.21 0.71
CA ARG A 357 -7.09 -15.20 -0.32
C ARG A 357 -6.89 -14.65 -1.73
N GLN A 358 -7.42 -13.46 -2.01
CA GLN A 358 -7.22 -12.80 -3.31
C GLN A 358 -5.74 -12.48 -3.51
N LEU A 359 -5.06 -12.02 -2.46
CA LEU A 359 -3.64 -11.72 -2.52
C LEU A 359 -2.79 -12.94 -2.90
N TYR A 360 -3.03 -14.10 -2.29
CA TYR A 360 -2.32 -15.34 -2.63
C TYR A 360 -2.56 -15.75 -4.08
N GLN A 361 -3.81 -15.67 -4.54
CA GLN A 361 -4.19 -15.98 -5.91
C GLN A 361 -3.45 -15.10 -6.92
N LEU A 362 -3.36 -13.79 -6.64
CA LEU A 362 -2.64 -12.85 -7.50
C LEU A 362 -1.13 -13.10 -7.51
N TRP A 363 -0.49 -13.30 -6.34
CA TRP A 363 0.94 -13.62 -6.28
C TRP A 363 1.29 -14.92 -7.00
N ILE A 364 0.43 -15.94 -6.89
CA ILE A 364 0.58 -17.21 -7.62
C ILE A 364 0.43 -16.99 -9.13
N ALA A 365 -0.57 -16.21 -9.55
CA ALA A 365 -0.83 -15.96 -10.96
C ALA A 365 0.27 -15.14 -11.63
N GLU A 366 0.84 -14.18 -10.92
CA GLU A 366 2.05 -13.44 -11.32
C GLU A 366 3.27 -14.37 -11.47
N GLY A 367 3.33 -15.43 -10.65
CA GLY A 367 4.43 -16.37 -10.58
C GLY A 367 5.50 -15.98 -9.57
N PHE A 368 5.15 -15.18 -8.55
CA PHE A 368 6.07 -14.83 -7.45
C PHE A 368 6.27 -15.98 -6.46
N ILE A 369 5.32 -16.92 -6.43
CA ILE A 369 5.30 -18.02 -5.48
C ILE A 369 5.86 -19.29 -6.13
N PRO A 370 6.96 -19.85 -5.61
CA PRO A 370 7.51 -21.12 -6.08
C PRO A 370 6.47 -22.24 -5.99
N ASN A 371 6.44 -23.10 -7.01
CA ASN A 371 5.50 -24.23 -7.12
C ASN A 371 4.01 -23.86 -7.04
N ASN A 372 3.69 -22.56 -7.13
CA ASN A 372 2.32 -22.03 -7.02
C ASN A 372 1.63 -22.46 -5.71
N SER A 373 2.34 -22.67 -4.61
CA SER A 373 1.76 -23.18 -3.35
C SER A 373 1.11 -22.08 -2.51
N GLU A 374 -0.17 -22.23 -2.14
CA GLU A 374 -0.84 -21.28 -1.24
C GLU A 374 -0.20 -21.23 0.14
N ALA A 375 0.27 -22.37 0.67
CA ALA A 375 0.98 -22.41 1.95
C ALA A 375 2.28 -21.58 1.92
N THR A 376 2.95 -21.54 0.77
CA THR A 376 4.14 -20.68 0.58
C THR A 376 3.76 -19.21 0.51
N ALA A 377 2.65 -18.87 -0.16
CA ALA A 377 2.12 -17.51 -0.19
C ALA A 377 1.70 -17.01 1.21
N GLU A 378 1.07 -17.89 2.00
CA GLU A 378 0.71 -17.63 3.39
C GLU A 378 1.95 -17.38 4.24
N SER A 379 2.94 -18.27 4.18
CA SER A 379 4.22 -18.10 4.90
C SER A 379 4.93 -16.79 4.52
N TYR A 380 4.89 -16.38 3.26
CA TYR A 380 5.44 -15.10 2.80
C TYR A 380 4.70 -13.90 3.41
N LEU A 381 3.37 -13.95 3.46
CA LEU A 381 2.58 -12.91 4.11
C LEU A 381 2.88 -12.86 5.62
N GLU A 382 2.94 -14.00 6.28
CA GLU A 382 3.28 -14.08 7.71
C GLU A 382 4.67 -13.48 8.00
N GLN A 383 5.65 -13.71 7.13
CA GLN A 383 6.97 -13.09 7.25
C GLN A 383 6.90 -11.57 7.05
N LEU A 384 6.17 -11.07 6.04
CA LEU A 384 5.97 -9.62 5.86
C LEU A 384 5.29 -8.98 7.07
N ILE A 385 4.36 -9.69 7.71
CA ILE A 385 3.68 -9.23 8.92
C ILE A 385 4.63 -9.24 10.12
N LYS A 386 5.39 -10.31 10.30
CA LYS A 386 6.40 -10.43 11.36
C LYS A 386 7.44 -9.31 11.28
N GLU A 387 7.88 -8.98 10.07
CA GLU A 387 8.85 -7.92 9.81
C GLU A 387 8.23 -6.51 9.82
N GLY A 388 6.90 -6.39 10.03
CA GLY A 388 6.19 -5.12 10.15
C GLY A 388 5.96 -4.38 8.83
N PHE A 389 6.04 -5.06 7.69
CA PHE A 389 5.71 -4.51 6.36
C PHE A 389 4.20 -4.52 6.08
N VAL A 390 3.47 -5.45 6.71
CA VAL A 390 2.03 -5.66 6.51
C VAL A 390 1.38 -5.83 7.87
N GLU A 391 0.13 -5.39 8.02
CA GLU A 391 -0.66 -5.58 9.23
C GLU A 391 -1.78 -6.58 9.02
N ALA A 392 -1.94 -7.51 9.97
CA ALA A 392 -3.10 -8.38 10.02
C ALA A 392 -4.31 -7.60 10.58
N LYS A 393 -5.48 -7.71 9.95
CA LYS A 393 -6.72 -7.04 10.39
C LYS A 393 -7.74 -8.03 10.93
N LYS A 394 -8.28 -8.91 10.09
CA LYS A 394 -9.25 -9.95 10.51
C LYS A 394 -8.62 -11.33 10.46
N ARG A 395 -9.06 -12.22 11.35
CA ARG A 395 -8.70 -13.65 11.36
C ARG A 395 -9.97 -14.50 11.24
N LYS A 396 -9.85 -15.68 10.62
CA LYS A 396 -10.93 -16.69 10.59
C LYS A 396 -11.00 -17.41 11.94
N ALA A 397 -12.07 -18.19 12.15
CA ALA A 397 -12.26 -18.98 13.38
C ALA A 397 -11.09 -19.94 13.70
N GLY A 398 -10.35 -20.40 12.67
CA GLY A 398 -9.15 -21.23 12.82
C GLY A 398 -7.84 -20.47 13.05
N GLY A 399 -7.87 -19.15 13.28
CA GLY A 399 -6.69 -18.33 13.56
C GLY A 399 -5.94 -17.84 12.32
N THR A 400 -6.17 -18.42 11.13
CA THR A 400 -5.61 -17.98 9.85
C THR A 400 -6.03 -16.54 9.53
N ILE A 401 -5.12 -15.76 8.96
CA ILE A 401 -5.36 -14.35 8.63
C ILE A 401 -6.38 -14.29 7.47
N ASN A 402 -7.44 -13.52 7.64
CA ASN A 402 -8.49 -13.35 6.65
C ASN A 402 -8.25 -12.10 5.80
N THR A 403 -7.94 -10.98 6.46
CA THR A 403 -7.63 -9.71 5.78
C THR A 403 -6.39 -9.05 6.36
N CYS A 404 -5.68 -8.31 5.52
CA CYS A 404 -4.49 -7.54 5.89
C CYS A 404 -4.56 -6.11 5.31
N SER A 405 -3.70 -5.20 5.78
CA SER A 405 -3.52 -3.88 5.18
C SER A 405 -2.06 -3.47 5.16
N ILE A 406 -1.75 -2.44 4.39
CA ILE A 406 -0.41 -1.84 4.37
C ILE A 406 -0.39 -0.70 5.39
N PRO A 407 0.55 -0.67 6.35
CA PRO A 407 0.73 0.48 7.22
C PRO A 407 1.03 1.75 6.39
N GLY A 408 0.45 2.90 6.78
CA GLY A 408 0.57 4.15 6.00
C GLY A 408 2.02 4.57 5.75
N HIS A 409 2.91 4.31 6.71
CA HIS A 409 4.34 4.68 6.61
C HIS A 409 5.13 3.95 5.51
N TRP A 410 4.62 2.83 4.97
CA TRP A 410 5.23 2.11 3.86
C TRP A 410 4.80 2.61 2.48
N ARG A 411 3.74 3.42 2.41
CA ARG A 411 3.20 3.94 1.16
C ARG A 411 4.23 4.73 0.35
N PRO A 412 4.99 5.68 0.93
CA PRO A 412 6.02 6.40 0.18
C PRO A 412 7.03 5.46 -0.50
N VAL A 413 7.52 4.43 0.20
CA VAL A 413 8.47 3.45 -0.37
C VAL A 413 7.83 2.67 -1.52
N LEU A 414 6.60 2.20 -1.34
CA LEU A 414 5.90 1.47 -2.39
C LEU A 414 5.72 2.33 -3.65
N LEU A 415 5.38 3.62 -3.51
CA LEU A 415 5.18 4.53 -4.64
C LEU A 415 6.51 4.95 -5.28
N THR A 416 7.54 5.24 -4.48
CA THR A 416 8.87 5.60 -4.97
C THR A 416 9.51 4.44 -5.71
N VAL A 417 9.59 3.25 -5.11
CA VAL A 417 10.18 2.07 -5.76
C VAL A 417 9.39 1.69 -7.00
N HIS A 418 8.05 1.71 -6.93
CA HIS A 418 7.17 1.49 -8.08
C HIS A 418 7.49 2.41 -9.26
N TYR A 419 7.62 3.72 -9.01
CA TYR A 419 7.96 4.72 -10.02
C TYR A 419 9.36 4.47 -10.60
N MET A 420 10.34 4.19 -9.74
CA MET A 420 11.73 4.03 -10.16
C MET A 420 11.99 2.75 -10.96
N VAL A 421 11.36 1.63 -10.59
CA VAL A 421 11.60 0.33 -11.23
C VAL A 421 10.57 -0.05 -12.29
N GLU A 422 9.60 0.83 -12.58
CA GLU A 422 8.52 0.63 -13.56
C GLU A 422 7.77 -0.71 -13.36
N PHE A 423 7.66 -1.17 -12.12
CA PHE A 423 7.21 -2.53 -11.80
C PHE A 423 5.72 -2.75 -12.07
N ILE A 424 4.93 -1.72 -11.75
CA ILE A 424 3.54 -1.55 -12.13
C ILE A 424 3.48 -0.14 -12.74
N PHE A 425 2.58 0.10 -13.67
CA PHE A 425 2.23 1.45 -14.10
C PHE A 425 0.83 1.75 -13.61
N SER A 426 0.68 2.95 -13.05
CA SER A 426 -0.63 3.55 -12.82
C SER A 426 -0.67 4.86 -13.59
N PRO A 427 -1.72 5.13 -14.40
CA PRO A 427 -1.90 6.41 -15.08
C PRO A 427 -1.82 7.63 -14.14
N PHE A 428 -2.00 7.40 -12.85
CA PHE A 428 -1.79 8.37 -11.77
C PHE A 428 -0.35 8.87 -11.63
N MET A 429 0.66 8.03 -11.93
CA MET A 429 2.07 8.31 -11.63
C MET A 429 2.85 9.04 -12.74
N ASP A 430 2.22 9.29 -13.89
CA ASP A 430 2.86 10.01 -15.00
C ASP A 430 1.91 10.96 -15.74
N PRO A 431 1.65 12.16 -15.18
CA PRO A 431 0.86 13.19 -15.85
C PRO A 431 1.58 13.82 -17.06
N LYS A 432 2.88 13.56 -17.28
CA LYS A 432 3.68 14.15 -18.36
C LYS A 432 3.78 13.26 -19.61
N GLY A 433 3.19 12.06 -19.58
CA GLY A 433 3.03 11.21 -20.77
C GLY A 433 4.32 10.57 -21.30
N LYS A 434 5.22 10.09 -20.42
CA LYS A 434 6.26 9.15 -20.86
C LYS A 434 5.59 7.87 -21.36
N SER A 435 6.06 7.35 -22.48
CA SER A 435 5.44 6.16 -23.08
C SER A 435 5.72 4.92 -22.21
N PRO A 436 4.69 4.19 -21.73
CA PRO A 436 4.84 3.05 -20.81
C PRO A 436 5.32 1.75 -21.52
N LYS A 437 6.15 1.86 -22.56
CA LYS A 437 6.44 0.77 -23.52
C LYS A 437 7.10 -0.48 -22.91
N LYS A 438 7.61 -0.44 -21.68
CA LYS A 438 8.27 -1.59 -21.03
C LYS A 438 7.54 -2.16 -19.81
N VAL A 439 6.39 -1.60 -19.46
CA VAL A 439 5.71 -1.95 -18.21
C VAL A 439 5.01 -3.29 -18.37
N LYS A 440 5.22 -4.17 -17.38
CA LYS A 440 4.64 -5.53 -17.34
C LYS A 440 3.29 -5.62 -16.64
N ARG A 441 2.89 -4.61 -15.87
CA ARG A 441 1.67 -4.62 -15.05
C ARG A 441 0.99 -3.26 -15.08
N LEU A 442 -0.30 -3.24 -15.34
CA LEU A 442 -1.10 -2.04 -15.39
C LEU A 442 -2.16 -2.10 -14.29
N ASN A 443 -2.25 -1.04 -13.49
CA ASN A 443 -3.35 -0.81 -12.56
C ASN A 443 -4.19 0.38 -13.05
N ALA A 444 -5.35 0.10 -13.65
CA ALA A 444 -6.33 1.08 -14.12
C ALA A 444 -7.27 1.43 -12.97
N VAL A 445 -6.99 2.53 -12.27
CA VAL A 445 -7.54 2.72 -10.92
C VAL A 445 -8.92 3.40 -10.94
N LYS A 446 -9.24 4.31 -11.89
CA LYS A 446 -10.37 5.24 -11.63
C LYS A 446 -11.21 5.74 -12.84
N ARG A 447 -10.79 5.69 -14.10
CA ARG A 447 -11.54 6.32 -15.23
C ARG A 447 -11.78 5.40 -16.43
N GLN A 448 -12.85 5.67 -17.19
CA GLN A 448 -13.07 5.08 -18.52
C GLN A 448 -11.95 5.51 -19.49
N GLU A 449 -11.40 6.72 -19.29
CA GLU A 449 -10.23 7.24 -19.98
C GLU A 449 -8.92 6.49 -19.68
N ASP A 450 -8.85 5.73 -18.57
CA ASP A 450 -7.65 4.92 -18.26
C ASP A 450 -7.40 3.87 -19.36
N PHE A 451 -8.47 3.43 -20.03
CA PHE A 451 -8.41 2.51 -21.15
C PHE A 451 -8.07 3.20 -22.49
N ALA A 452 -8.25 4.52 -22.61
CA ALA A 452 -7.74 5.26 -23.76
C ALA A 452 -6.20 5.19 -23.82
N TYR A 453 -5.54 5.00 -22.68
CA TYR A 453 -4.10 4.79 -22.66
C TYR A 453 -3.67 3.43 -23.22
N LEU A 454 -4.59 2.45 -23.38
CA LEU A 454 -4.26 1.12 -23.92
C LEU A 454 -3.52 1.21 -25.27
N ASP A 455 -3.80 2.24 -26.06
CA ASP A 455 -3.19 2.49 -27.36
C ASP A 455 -1.67 2.81 -27.28
N TYR A 456 -1.16 3.15 -26.09
CA TYR A 456 0.26 3.48 -25.87
C TYR A 456 1.07 2.34 -25.24
N TYR A 457 0.45 1.22 -24.85
CA TYR A 457 1.15 0.09 -24.21
C TYR A 457 1.67 -0.93 -25.22
N ASP A 458 2.75 -1.61 -24.84
CA ASP A 458 3.27 -2.76 -25.59
C ASP A 458 2.44 -4.02 -25.32
N SER A 459 2.41 -4.91 -26.30
CA SER A 459 1.90 -6.28 -26.26
C SER A 459 2.48 -7.17 -25.13
N GLN A 460 3.51 -6.70 -24.41
CA GLN A 460 4.21 -7.45 -23.36
C GLN A 460 3.53 -7.43 -21.98
N LEU A 461 2.34 -6.84 -21.86
CA LEU A 461 1.63 -6.74 -20.59
C LEU A 461 1.30 -8.13 -20.01
N HIS A 462 1.63 -8.35 -18.74
CA HIS A 462 1.37 -9.59 -17.99
C HIS A 462 0.22 -9.47 -16.99
N SER A 463 -0.08 -8.27 -16.50
CA SER A 463 -1.18 -8.04 -15.57
C SER A 463 -1.96 -6.79 -15.91
N LEU A 464 -3.29 -6.90 -15.90
CA LEU A 464 -4.21 -5.79 -15.98
C LEU A 464 -5.18 -5.89 -14.80
N LEU A 465 -5.12 -4.91 -13.91
CA LEU A 465 -5.93 -4.84 -12.69
C LEU A 465 -6.75 -3.55 -12.74
N CYS A 466 -8.03 -3.63 -12.44
CA CYS A 466 -8.89 -2.48 -12.28
C CYS A 466 -9.40 -2.42 -10.83
N CYS A 467 -8.88 -1.46 -10.07
CA CYS A 467 -9.25 -1.27 -8.67
C CYS A 467 -10.23 -0.08 -8.51
N SER A 468 -11.33 -0.10 -9.25
CA SER A 468 -12.42 0.87 -9.06
C SER A 468 -13.47 0.34 -8.06
N PRO A 469 -13.85 1.11 -7.03
CA PRO A 469 -14.96 0.77 -6.14
C PRO A 469 -16.33 0.98 -6.81
N GLU A 470 -16.38 1.62 -7.98
CA GLU A 470 -17.64 1.92 -8.66
C GLU A 470 -17.99 0.87 -9.70
N SER A 471 -19.21 0.33 -9.60
CA SER A 471 -19.80 -0.52 -10.63
C SER A 471 -20.19 0.33 -11.84
N ARG A 472 -19.46 0.19 -12.94
CA ARG A 472 -19.76 0.83 -14.23
C ARG A 472 -19.71 -0.19 -15.35
N HIS A 473 -20.35 0.13 -16.48
CA HIS A 473 -20.28 -0.71 -17.67
C HIS A 473 -18.91 -0.61 -18.33
N PHE A 474 -18.35 -1.75 -18.72
CA PHE A 474 -17.11 -1.81 -19.48
C PHE A 474 -17.38 -1.67 -20.98
N ASP A 475 -16.60 -0.85 -21.67
CA ASP A 475 -16.76 -0.60 -23.10
C ASP A 475 -16.36 -1.84 -23.93
N PRO A 476 -17.23 -2.35 -24.82
CA PRO A 476 -16.88 -3.45 -25.72
C PRO A 476 -15.66 -3.17 -26.61
N MET A 477 -15.39 -1.92 -26.99
CA MET A 477 -14.23 -1.59 -27.82
C MET A 477 -12.91 -1.79 -27.08
N ASP A 478 -12.84 -1.38 -25.82
CA ASP A 478 -11.65 -1.57 -24.98
C ASP A 478 -11.38 -3.05 -24.73
N TRP A 479 -12.44 -3.85 -24.65
CA TRP A 479 -12.31 -5.30 -24.57
C TRP A 479 -11.62 -5.91 -25.79
N GLU A 480 -12.07 -5.56 -27.00
CA GLU A 480 -11.50 -6.09 -28.24
C GLU A 480 -10.00 -5.78 -28.33
N LYS A 481 -9.60 -4.58 -27.89
CA LYS A 481 -8.20 -4.18 -27.78
C LYS A 481 -7.43 -5.07 -26.81
N ILE A 482 -7.93 -5.29 -25.60
CA ILE A 482 -7.27 -6.14 -24.59
C ILE A 482 -7.00 -7.53 -25.15
N CYS A 483 -8.02 -8.15 -25.75
CA CYS A 483 -7.89 -9.48 -26.33
C CYS A 483 -6.97 -9.52 -27.55
N GLY A 484 -6.95 -8.47 -28.36
CA GLY A 484 -6.11 -8.35 -29.55
C GLY A 484 -4.62 -8.17 -29.20
N MET A 485 -4.32 -7.29 -28.26
CA MET A 485 -2.96 -6.78 -28.02
C MET A 485 -2.16 -7.58 -26.98
N PHE A 486 -2.77 -7.97 -25.86
CA PHE A 486 -2.01 -8.42 -24.69
C PHE A 486 -1.97 -9.94 -24.53
N LYS A 487 -1.39 -10.63 -25.51
CA LYS A 487 -1.31 -12.11 -25.53
C LYS A 487 -0.48 -12.72 -24.38
N LEU A 488 0.32 -11.90 -23.68
CA LEU A 488 1.15 -12.32 -22.55
C LEU A 488 0.47 -12.18 -21.18
N LEU A 489 -0.80 -11.80 -21.13
CA LEU A 489 -1.55 -11.64 -19.89
C LEU A 489 -1.63 -12.94 -19.10
N ARG A 490 -1.31 -12.82 -17.80
CA ARG A 490 -1.44 -13.85 -16.76
C ARG A 490 -2.52 -13.49 -15.75
N VAL A 491 -2.68 -12.19 -15.47
CA VAL A 491 -3.66 -11.68 -14.52
C VAL A 491 -4.57 -10.69 -15.23
N LEU A 492 -5.87 -10.95 -15.20
CA LEU A 492 -6.90 -10.02 -15.64
C LEU A 492 -7.95 -9.89 -14.53
N ASP A 493 -7.98 -8.74 -13.87
CA ASP A 493 -8.96 -8.41 -12.83
C ASP A 493 -9.67 -7.11 -13.22
N LEU A 494 -10.95 -7.19 -13.58
CA LEU A 494 -11.74 -5.99 -13.90
C LEU A 494 -12.47 -5.40 -12.68
N GLY A 495 -12.14 -5.85 -11.47
CA GLY A 495 -12.64 -5.29 -10.22
C GLY A 495 -14.15 -5.34 -10.12
N SER A 496 -14.78 -4.17 -10.09
CA SER A 496 -16.23 -3.97 -10.00
C SER A 496 -16.89 -3.66 -11.35
N LEU A 497 -16.13 -3.63 -12.45
CA LEU A 497 -16.66 -3.33 -13.78
C LEU A 497 -17.60 -4.44 -14.26
N VAL A 498 -18.72 -4.04 -14.85
CA VAL A 498 -19.80 -4.92 -15.29
C VAL A 498 -19.79 -5.04 -16.80
N LEU A 499 -19.62 -6.27 -17.30
CA LEU A 499 -19.76 -6.60 -18.71
C LEU A 499 -21.21 -6.99 -18.99
N ILE A 500 -21.78 -6.38 -20.03
CA ILE A 500 -23.16 -6.65 -20.47
C ILE A 500 -23.25 -8.05 -21.09
N GLN A 501 -22.19 -8.49 -21.76
CA GLN A 501 -22.13 -9.76 -22.47
C GLN A 501 -20.79 -10.45 -22.29
N TYR A 502 -20.77 -11.76 -22.52
CA TYR A 502 -19.52 -12.52 -22.57
C TYR A 502 -18.62 -11.96 -23.68
N PRO A 503 -17.36 -11.66 -23.37
CA PRO A 503 -16.58 -10.89 -24.31
C PRO A 503 -15.68 -11.83 -25.14
N SER A 504 -15.97 -11.92 -26.44
CA SER A 504 -15.30 -12.85 -27.36
C SER A 504 -13.81 -12.57 -27.48
N GLY A 505 -13.01 -13.61 -27.72
CA GLY A 505 -11.56 -13.50 -27.87
C GLY A 505 -10.77 -13.64 -26.58
N ILE A 506 -11.43 -13.73 -25.41
CA ILE A 506 -10.75 -14.05 -24.14
C ILE A 506 -10.02 -15.40 -24.23
N GLU A 507 -10.60 -16.33 -24.98
CA GLU A 507 -10.04 -17.65 -25.25
C GLU A 507 -8.70 -17.60 -26.00
N ASN A 508 -8.27 -16.44 -26.50
CA ASN A 508 -6.95 -16.25 -27.11
C ASN A 508 -5.86 -15.87 -26.10
N LEU A 509 -6.21 -15.64 -24.84
CA LEU A 509 -5.28 -15.25 -23.78
C LEU A 509 -4.77 -16.49 -23.03
N PHE A 510 -4.11 -17.41 -23.75
CA PHE A 510 -3.74 -18.75 -23.28
C PHE A 510 -2.81 -18.78 -22.04
N LEU A 511 -2.16 -17.66 -21.73
CA LEU A 511 -1.26 -17.53 -20.59
C LEU A 511 -1.97 -17.08 -19.29
N LEU A 512 -3.28 -16.81 -19.36
CA LEU A 512 -4.06 -16.43 -18.19
C LEU A 512 -4.01 -17.50 -17.10
N ARG A 513 -3.82 -17.01 -15.88
CA ARG A 513 -3.71 -17.74 -14.63
C ARG A 513 -4.73 -17.26 -13.60
N TYR A 514 -5.11 -15.99 -13.65
CA TYR A 514 -6.17 -15.41 -12.84
C TYR A 514 -7.10 -14.59 -13.74
N LEU A 515 -8.40 -14.88 -13.64
CA LEU A 515 -9.43 -14.16 -14.37
C LEU A 515 -10.55 -13.76 -13.41
N LYS A 516 -10.80 -12.45 -13.31
CA LYS A 516 -11.94 -11.89 -12.60
C LYS A 516 -12.77 -10.97 -13.48
N LEU A 517 -14.05 -11.33 -13.67
CA LEU A 517 -15.01 -10.60 -14.51
C LEU A 517 -16.38 -10.56 -13.83
N ASN A 518 -17.13 -9.47 -13.98
CA ASN A 518 -18.52 -9.42 -13.53
C ASN A 518 -19.45 -9.46 -14.73
N ILE A 519 -20.12 -10.59 -14.96
CA ILE A 519 -21.03 -10.78 -16.09
C ILE A 519 -22.39 -11.30 -15.58
N PRO A 520 -23.28 -10.42 -15.06
CA PRO A 520 -24.55 -10.85 -14.49
C PRO A 520 -25.47 -11.61 -15.46
N SER A 521 -25.31 -11.37 -16.77
CA SER A 521 -26.08 -12.01 -17.83
C SER A 521 -25.56 -13.40 -18.24
N LEU A 522 -24.40 -13.83 -17.74
CA LEU A 522 -23.77 -15.09 -18.14
C LEU A 522 -24.46 -16.28 -17.48
N LYS A 523 -25.13 -17.10 -18.30
CA LYS A 523 -25.84 -18.32 -17.85
C LYS A 523 -25.06 -19.62 -18.03
N SER A 524 -24.09 -19.64 -18.94
CA SER A 524 -23.27 -20.81 -19.25
C SER A 524 -21.87 -20.39 -19.61
N LEU A 525 -20.86 -21.16 -19.18
CA LEU A 525 -19.47 -20.94 -19.58
C LEU A 525 -19.26 -21.38 -21.04
N PRO A 526 -18.70 -20.53 -21.92
CA PRO A 526 -18.42 -20.92 -23.30
C PRO A 526 -17.40 -22.06 -23.39
N SER A 527 -17.66 -23.03 -24.28
CA SER A 527 -16.77 -24.19 -24.47
C SER A 527 -15.37 -23.80 -24.97
N SER A 528 -15.25 -22.67 -25.67
CA SER A 528 -13.98 -22.08 -26.09
C SER A 528 -13.10 -21.67 -24.90
N LEU A 529 -13.69 -21.05 -23.87
CA LEU A 529 -13.01 -20.69 -22.64
C LEU A 529 -12.43 -21.93 -21.95
N LEU A 530 -13.29 -22.94 -21.75
CA LEU A 530 -12.94 -24.18 -21.06
C LEU A 530 -11.87 -24.98 -21.81
N SER A 531 -11.86 -24.89 -23.14
CA SER A 531 -10.90 -25.62 -23.98
C SER A 531 -9.54 -24.93 -24.10
N ASN A 532 -9.51 -23.60 -24.08
CA ASN A 532 -8.30 -22.84 -24.40
C ASN A 532 -7.56 -22.32 -23.16
N LEU A 533 -8.27 -21.93 -22.09
CA LEU A 533 -7.67 -21.34 -20.89
C LEU A 533 -7.24 -22.39 -19.86
N LEU A 534 -6.48 -23.40 -20.31
CA LEU A 534 -6.05 -24.53 -19.47
C LEU A 534 -4.96 -24.15 -18.44
N ASN A 535 -4.42 -22.93 -18.51
CA ASN A 535 -3.43 -22.41 -17.56
C ASN A 535 -4.05 -21.69 -16.35
N LEU A 536 -5.38 -21.61 -16.29
CA LEU A 536 -6.09 -20.86 -15.28
C LEU A 536 -6.04 -21.55 -13.90
N TYR A 537 -5.60 -20.82 -12.87
CA TYR A 537 -5.65 -21.23 -11.46
C TYR A 537 -6.89 -20.68 -10.75
N THR A 538 -7.34 -19.48 -11.11
CA THR A 538 -8.50 -18.81 -10.49
C THR A 538 -9.46 -18.30 -11.55
N LEU A 539 -10.74 -18.67 -11.41
CA LEU A 539 -11.86 -18.12 -12.16
C LEU A 539 -12.85 -17.49 -11.19
N ASP A 540 -12.95 -16.16 -11.22
CA ASP A 540 -13.76 -15.37 -10.30
C ASP A 540 -14.81 -14.54 -11.06
N MET A 541 -16.08 -14.92 -10.93
CA MET A 541 -17.23 -14.26 -11.53
C MET A 541 -18.39 -14.19 -10.53
N PRO A 542 -18.26 -13.38 -9.46
CA PRO A 542 -19.12 -13.49 -8.27
C PRO A 542 -20.58 -13.15 -8.54
N PHE A 543 -20.88 -12.39 -9.60
CA PHE A 543 -22.23 -12.02 -9.99
C PHE A 543 -22.83 -12.88 -11.11
N SER A 544 -22.12 -13.92 -11.57
CA SER A 544 -22.60 -14.83 -12.61
C SER A 544 -23.22 -16.08 -12.00
N TYR A 545 -24.39 -16.47 -12.51
CA TYR A 545 -25.16 -17.64 -12.07
C TYR A 545 -25.19 -18.66 -13.21
N ILE A 546 -24.30 -19.65 -13.15
CA ILE A 546 -24.08 -20.62 -14.21
C ILE A 546 -25.04 -21.79 -14.04
N GLU A 547 -26.07 -21.82 -14.90
CA GLU A 547 -27.11 -22.85 -14.92
C GLU A 547 -26.57 -24.18 -15.45
N HIS A 548 -25.66 -24.12 -16.44
CA HIS A 548 -25.08 -25.29 -17.10
C HIS A 548 -23.62 -25.06 -17.51
N THR A 549 -22.79 -26.10 -17.39
CA THR A 549 -21.38 -26.11 -17.80
C THR A 549 -21.13 -27.30 -18.74
N ALA A 550 -20.27 -27.12 -19.74
CA ALA A 550 -19.93 -28.18 -20.70
C ALA A 550 -18.85 -29.13 -20.15
N ASP A 551 -18.78 -30.35 -20.70
CA ASP A 551 -17.86 -31.42 -20.25
C ASP A 551 -16.38 -31.03 -20.35
N GLU A 552 -16.03 -30.05 -21.20
CA GLU A 552 -14.68 -29.50 -21.31
C GLU A 552 -14.16 -28.91 -20.00
N PHE A 553 -15.03 -28.58 -19.04
CA PHE A 553 -14.65 -28.12 -17.71
C PHE A 553 -13.63 -29.05 -17.03
N TRP A 554 -13.80 -30.36 -17.23
CA TRP A 554 -12.91 -31.38 -16.65
C TRP A 554 -11.48 -31.35 -17.22
N LYS A 555 -11.20 -30.56 -18.27
CA LYS A 555 -9.83 -30.32 -18.77
C LYS A 555 -9.05 -29.32 -17.92
N MET A 556 -9.71 -28.51 -17.10
CA MET A 556 -9.10 -27.40 -16.35
C MET A 556 -8.35 -27.89 -15.10
N ASN A 557 -7.40 -28.82 -15.30
CA ASN A 557 -6.71 -29.52 -14.21
C ASN A 557 -5.84 -28.63 -13.32
N LYS A 558 -5.46 -27.43 -13.77
CA LYS A 558 -4.72 -26.45 -12.96
C LYS A 558 -5.62 -25.59 -12.08
N LEU A 559 -6.93 -25.62 -12.29
CA LEU A 559 -7.87 -24.75 -11.59
C LEU A 559 -7.90 -25.10 -10.10
N ARG A 560 -7.81 -24.07 -9.26
CA ARG A 560 -7.77 -24.16 -7.80
C ARG A 560 -8.97 -23.50 -7.15
N HIS A 561 -9.35 -22.35 -7.68
CA HIS A 561 -10.42 -21.54 -7.13
C HIS A 561 -11.48 -21.21 -8.18
N LEU A 562 -12.73 -21.45 -7.79
CA LEU A 562 -13.91 -21.18 -8.57
C LEU A 562 -14.85 -20.32 -7.74
N ASN A 563 -15.10 -19.07 -8.16
CA ASN A 563 -16.02 -18.18 -7.45
C ASN A 563 -17.12 -17.72 -8.40
N PHE A 564 -18.36 -18.09 -8.09
CA PHE A 564 -19.57 -17.72 -8.81
C PHE A 564 -20.68 -17.37 -7.82
N GLY A 565 -21.74 -16.71 -8.31
CA GLY A 565 -22.98 -16.56 -7.55
C GLY A 565 -23.69 -17.92 -7.37
N SER A 566 -23.61 -18.77 -8.39
CA SER A 566 -23.96 -20.20 -8.35
C SER A 566 -23.36 -20.89 -9.56
N ILE A 567 -22.98 -22.17 -9.45
CA ILE A 567 -22.54 -22.97 -10.60
C ILE A 567 -23.06 -24.42 -10.57
N THR A 568 -23.56 -24.88 -11.71
CA THR A 568 -23.87 -26.29 -11.97
C THR A 568 -22.76 -26.93 -12.81
N LEU A 569 -22.13 -27.97 -12.26
CA LEU A 569 -21.07 -28.73 -12.92
C LEU A 569 -21.64 -29.87 -13.79
N PRO A 570 -20.90 -30.36 -14.81
CA PRO A 570 -21.39 -31.43 -15.68
C PRO A 570 -21.47 -32.76 -14.91
N ALA A 571 -22.58 -33.49 -15.03
CA ALA A 571 -22.81 -34.73 -14.26
C ALA A 571 -21.89 -35.89 -14.68
N HIS A 572 -21.53 -35.98 -15.96
CA HIS A 572 -20.54 -36.95 -16.45
C HIS A 572 -19.41 -36.19 -17.13
N PRO A 573 -18.15 -36.64 -17.01
CA PRO A 573 -17.03 -35.99 -17.67
C PRO A 573 -16.95 -36.31 -19.18
N GLY A 574 -18.00 -36.92 -19.75
CA GLY A 574 -18.07 -37.31 -21.15
C GLY A 574 -16.91 -38.23 -21.53
N LYS A 575 -16.08 -37.78 -22.48
CA LYS A 575 -14.86 -38.48 -22.94
C LYS A 575 -13.64 -38.21 -22.06
N TYR A 576 -13.75 -37.30 -21.10
CA TYR A 576 -12.67 -36.90 -20.23
C TYR A 576 -12.73 -37.77 -18.97
N CYS A 577 -11.59 -38.18 -18.43
CA CYS A 577 -11.53 -39.04 -17.23
C CYS A 577 -10.77 -38.31 -16.12
N GLY A 578 -11.14 -37.05 -15.86
CA GLY A 578 -10.41 -36.18 -14.93
C GLY A 578 -11.12 -36.02 -13.60
N SER A 579 -10.42 -36.32 -12.50
CA SER A 579 -10.61 -35.65 -11.21
C SER A 579 -9.95 -34.28 -11.26
N LEU A 580 -10.54 -33.26 -10.62
CA LEU A 580 -9.90 -31.94 -10.46
C LEU A 580 -9.21 -31.88 -9.10
N GLU A 581 -8.06 -32.55 -9.00
CA GLU A 581 -7.31 -32.68 -7.75
C GLU A 581 -6.78 -31.34 -7.22
N ASN A 582 -6.52 -30.37 -8.09
CA ASN A 582 -6.03 -29.06 -7.65
C ASN A 582 -7.14 -28.13 -7.15
N LEU A 583 -8.42 -28.46 -7.41
CA LEU A 583 -9.54 -27.61 -7.04
C LEU A 583 -9.81 -27.70 -5.54
N ASN A 584 -9.60 -26.60 -4.83
CA ASN A 584 -9.70 -26.53 -3.37
C ASN A 584 -10.83 -25.64 -2.87
N PHE A 585 -11.39 -24.78 -3.73
CA PHE A 585 -12.46 -23.86 -3.35
C PHE A 585 -13.52 -23.72 -4.45
N ILE A 586 -14.78 -23.81 -4.04
CA ILE A 586 -15.95 -23.37 -4.80
C ILE A 586 -16.82 -22.51 -3.86
N SER A 587 -17.33 -21.36 -4.32
CA SER A 587 -18.13 -20.45 -3.48
C SER A 587 -19.59 -20.86 -3.29
N ALA A 588 -20.21 -21.36 -4.36
CA ALA A 588 -21.64 -21.63 -4.43
C ALA A 588 -21.92 -22.75 -5.43
N LEU A 589 -21.67 -23.99 -5.02
CA LEU A 589 -22.00 -25.16 -5.83
C LEU A 589 -23.51 -25.40 -5.80
N HIS A 590 -24.15 -25.53 -6.97
CA HIS A 590 -25.59 -25.78 -7.02
C HIS A 590 -25.92 -27.13 -6.33
N PRO A 591 -26.97 -27.22 -5.48
CA PRO A 591 -27.27 -28.43 -4.70
C PRO A 591 -27.41 -29.72 -5.51
N CYS A 592 -27.85 -29.61 -6.78
CA CYS A 592 -27.95 -30.78 -7.67
C CYS A 592 -26.60 -31.46 -7.99
N CYS A 593 -25.48 -30.77 -7.77
CA CYS A 593 -24.14 -31.30 -7.99
C CYS A 593 -23.57 -32.04 -6.78
N CYS A 594 -24.25 -32.03 -5.63
CA CYS A 594 -23.79 -32.69 -4.41
C CYS A 594 -24.06 -34.21 -4.45
N THR A 595 -23.63 -34.88 -5.53
CA THR A 595 -23.70 -36.34 -5.68
C THR A 595 -22.37 -36.97 -5.31
N GLU A 596 -22.39 -38.24 -4.88
CA GLU A 596 -21.18 -38.97 -4.47
C GLU A 596 -20.15 -39.08 -5.61
N ASP A 597 -20.59 -39.31 -6.86
CA ASP A 597 -19.68 -39.36 -8.02
C ASP A 597 -19.01 -38.01 -8.28
N LEU A 598 -19.77 -36.90 -8.22
CA LEU A 598 -19.23 -35.59 -8.56
C LEU A 598 -18.30 -35.08 -7.45
N LEU A 599 -18.68 -35.23 -6.18
CA LEU A 599 -17.82 -34.88 -5.05
C LEU A 599 -16.57 -35.78 -4.99
N GLY A 600 -16.70 -37.06 -5.34
CA GLY A 600 -15.55 -37.99 -5.46
C GLY A 600 -14.52 -37.55 -6.52
N ARG A 601 -14.94 -36.76 -7.52
CA ARG A 601 -14.04 -36.17 -8.53
C ARG A 601 -13.39 -34.86 -8.08
N LEU A 602 -13.80 -34.31 -6.94
CA LEU A 602 -13.28 -33.08 -6.33
C LEU A 602 -12.64 -33.37 -4.96
N PRO A 603 -11.63 -34.26 -4.89
CA PRO A 603 -11.18 -34.87 -3.63
C PRO A 603 -10.56 -33.88 -2.63
N ASN A 604 -10.07 -32.73 -3.09
CA ASN A 604 -9.37 -31.73 -2.26
C ASN A 604 -10.20 -30.48 -1.98
N LEU A 605 -11.52 -30.51 -2.23
CA LEU A 605 -12.41 -29.39 -1.97
C LEU A 605 -12.55 -29.16 -0.46
N GLN A 606 -12.01 -28.05 0.04
CA GLN A 606 -11.96 -27.76 1.49
C GLN A 606 -13.14 -26.92 1.98
N ASN A 607 -13.80 -26.18 1.09
CA ASN A 607 -14.94 -25.33 1.41
C ASN A 607 -16.03 -25.51 0.33
N LEU A 608 -17.27 -25.71 0.79
CA LEU A 608 -18.51 -25.81 0.01
C LEU A 608 -19.47 -24.69 0.39
#